data_AF-A0A367AK47-F1
#
_entry.id   AF-A0A367AK47-F1
#
_cell.length_a   1.000
_cell.length_b   1.000
_cell.length_c   1.000
_cell.angle_alpha   90.00
_cell.angle_beta   90.00
_cell.angle_gamma   90.00
#
_symmetry.space_group_name_H-M   'P 1'
#
loop_
_entity.id
_entity.type
_entity.pdbx_description
1 polymer ?
#
loop_
_entity_poly.entity_id
_entity_poly.type
_entity_poly.pdbx_seq_one_letter_code
_entity_poly.pdbx_strand_id
1 'polypeptide(L)'
;MGLRDGWADLFLVDQAANERSHSQLTELFKSASGKGEAAAKKMATTFKVLADMADWTTAAGVPSDAATQEPKEQSVPPVTPSEDAVDRVVAAAGLSLHHDVHIHLPSTSDVSVYTAIFRALKAELID
;
A
#
# COMPACT_ATOMS: atom_id res chain seq x y z
N MET A 1 20.55 -7.56 -3.55
CA MET A 1 19.32 -7.22 -2.83
C MET A 1 19.70 -6.46 -1.59
N GLY A 2 19.42 -5.16 -1.59
CA GLY A 2 19.76 -4.26 -0.49
C GLY A 2 18.64 -4.16 0.53
N LEU A 3 18.91 -3.51 1.66
CA LEU A 3 17.88 -3.21 2.66
C LEU A 3 16.73 -2.37 2.09
N ARG A 4 17.01 -1.58 1.04
CA ARG A 4 16.00 -0.81 0.29
C ARG A 4 14.98 -1.70 -0.43
N ASP A 5 15.40 -2.85 -0.95
CA ASP A 5 14.51 -3.75 -1.69
C ASP A 5 13.54 -4.46 -0.72
N GLY A 6 14.06 -4.93 0.42
CA GLY A 6 13.26 -5.64 1.43
C GLY A 6 12.29 -4.74 2.20
N TRP A 7 12.51 -3.42 2.18
CA TRP A 7 11.66 -2.42 2.81
C TRP A 7 11.24 -1.33 1.81
N ALA A 8 11.03 -1.71 0.55
CA ALA A 8 10.69 -0.76 -0.52
C ALA A 8 9.49 0.13 -0.15
N ASP A 9 8.47 -0.45 0.47
CA ASP A 9 7.27 0.28 0.94
C ASP A 9 7.59 1.38 1.96
N LEU A 10 8.62 1.20 2.78
CA LEU A 10 9.07 2.24 3.71
C LEU A 10 9.75 3.39 2.98
N PHE A 11 10.57 3.07 1.97
CA PHE A 11 11.29 4.07 1.17
C PHE A 11 10.42 4.78 0.14
N LEU A 12 9.26 4.21 -0.21
CA LEU A 12 8.21 4.90 -0.97
C LEU A 12 7.59 6.05 -0.17
N VAL A 13 7.41 5.86 1.15
CA VAL A 13 6.86 6.88 2.05
C VAL A 13 7.93 7.90 2.45
N ASP A 14 9.15 7.43 2.74
CA ASP A 14 10.26 8.29 3.13
C ASP A 14 11.59 7.79 2.55
N GLN A 15 12.09 8.49 1.52
CA GLN A 15 13.36 8.14 0.87
C GLN A 15 14.58 8.24 1.80
N ALA A 16 14.48 8.98 2.90
CA ALA A 16 15.53 9.15 3.90
C ALA A 16 15.28 8.32 5.17
N ALA A 17 14.47 7.25 5.09
CA ALA A 17 14.14 6.41 6.25
C ALA A 17 15.39 5.88 6.99
N ASN A 18 16.50 5.65 6.30
CA ASN A 18 17.76 5.22 6.88
C ASN A 18 18.40 6.24 7.86
N GLU A 19 18.06 7.53 7.74
CA GLU A 19 18.61 8.61 8.58
C GLU A 19 17.66 9.02 9.72
N ARG A 20 16.44 8.49 9.73
CA ARG A 20 15.40 8.86 10.71
C ARG A 20 15.70 8.34 12.11
N SER A 21 15.18 9.06 13.09
CA SER A 21 15.22 8.63 14.49
C SER A 21 14.27 7.44 14.73
N HIS A 22 14.51 6.71 15.83
CA HIS A 22 13.66 5.55 16.18
C HIS A 22 12.17 5.93 16.39
N SER A 23 11.90 7.11 16.94
CA SER A 23 10.54 7.61 17.12
C SER A 23 9.86 7.91 15.79
N GLN A 24 10.57 8.57 14.87
CA GLN A 24 10.08 8.87 13.52
C GLN A 24 9.83 7.59 12.71
N LEU A 25 10.72 6.60 12.83
CA LEU A 25 10.53 5.28 12.22
C LEU A 25 9.29 4.58 12.77
N THR A 26 9.03 4.69 14.07
CA THR A 26 7.83 4.09 14.68
C THR A 26 6.54 4.71 14.14
N GLU A 27 6.51 6.02 13.94
CA GLU A 27 5.37 6.73 13.33
C GLU A 27 5.21 6.36 11.84
N LEU A 28 6.31 6.30 11.08
CA LEU A 28 6.32 5.83 9.71
C LEU A 28 5.78 4.41 9.60
N PHE A 29 6.20 3.49 10.48
CA PHE A 29 5.70 2.12 10.47
C PHE A 29 4.23 2.01 10.87
N LYS A 30 3.73 2.88 11.75
CA LYS A 30 2.28 2.97 12.02
C LYS A 30 1.53 3.37 10.75
N SER A 31 2.02 4.37 10.01
CA SER A 31 1.40 4.84 8.78
C SER A 31 1.50 3.84 7.62
N ALA A 32 2.65 3.19 7.44
CA ALA A 32 2.93 2.31 6.32
C ALA A 32 2.36 0.89 6.50
N SER A 33 2.37 0.36 7.72
CA SER A 33 1.91 -1.02 7.98
C SER A 33 0.47 -1.12 8.48
N GLY A 34 -0.13 -0.01 8.92
CA GLY A 34 -1.46 0.01 9.55
C GLY A 34 -1.57 -0.81 10.85
N LYS A 35 -0.44 -1.27 11.41
CA LYS A 35 -0.41 -2.10 12.62
C LYS A 35 -0.37 -1.27 13.89
N GLY A 36 -0.75 -1.90 15.00
CA GLY A 36 -0.70 -1.28 16.33
C GLY A 36 0.71 -0.90 16.77
N GLU A 37 0.78 0.04 17.73
CA GLU A 37 2.04 0.67 18.19
C GLU A 37 3.12 -0.32 18.62
N ALA A 38 2.75 -1.39 19.32
CA ALA A 38 3.72 -2.40 19.77
C ALA A 38 4.41 -3.13 18.60
N ALA A 39 3.69 -3.35 17.49
CA ALA A 39 4.26 -3.96 16.29
C ALA A 39 5.15 -2.96 15.55
N ALA A 40 4.70 -1.73 15.40
CA ALA A 40 5.48 -0.66 14.75
C ALA A 40 6.81 -0.39 15.48
N LYS A 41 6.81 -0.41 16.82
CA LYS A 41 8.03 -0.24 17.62
C LYS A 41 9.04 -1.38 17.42
N LYS A 42 8.56 -2.62 17.28
CA LYS A 42 9.41 -3.79 16.98
C LYS A 42 9.99 -3.67 15.58
N MET A 43 9.16 -3.30 14.59
CA MET A 43 9.60 -3.06 13.21
C MET A 43 10.67 -1.96 13.14
N ALA A 44 10.46 -0.84 13.82
CA ALA A 44 11.43 0.25 13.92
C ALA A 44 12.77 -0.21 14.48
N THR A 45 12.74 -1.06 15.51
CA THR A 45 13.95 -1.61 16.12
C THR A 45 14.69 -2.53 15.15
N THR A 46 13.98 -3.47 14.51
CA THR A 46 14.58 -4.38 13.53
C THR A 46 15.18 -3.63 12.35
N PHE A 47 14.44 -2.68 11.78
CA PHE A 47 14.92 -1.87 10.67
C PHE A 47 16.17 -1.08 11.06
N LYS A 48 16.19 -0.44 12.24
CA LYS A 48 17.34 0.34 12.71
C LYS A 48 18.61 -0.52 12.80
N VAL A 49 18.51 -1.70 13.40
CA VAL A 49 19.64 -2.65 13.52
C VAL A 49 20.14 -3.08 12.13
N LEU A 50 19.23 -3.38 11.20
CA LEU A 50 19.60 -3.75 9.83
C LEU A 50 20.20 -2.56 9.07
N ALA A 51 19.69 -1.35 9.27
CA ALA A 51 20.16 -0.12 8.63
C ALA A 51 21.56 0.28 9.11
N ASP A 52 21.86 0.06 10.39
CA ASP A 52 23.19 0.29 10.95
C ASP A 52 24.23 -0.71 10.40
N MET A 53 23.79 -1.92 10.01
CA MET A 53 24.64 -2.92 9.34
C MET A 53 24.66 -2.78 7.81
N ALA A 54 23.80 -1.93 7.24
CA ALA A 54 23.70 -1.77 5.80
C ALA A 54 24.78 -0.81 5.28
N ASP A 55 25.38 -1.18 4.14
CA ASP A 55 26.30 -0.31 3.43
C ASP A 55 25.53 0.66 2.53
N TRP A 56 25.52 1.94 2.93
CA TRP A 56 24.85 3.02 2.21
C TRP A 56 25.76 3.74 1.20
N THR A 57 27.01 3.30 1.05
CA THR A 57 28.02 3.98 0.20
C THR A 57 27.78 3.82 -1.30
N THR A 58 26.81 3.00 -1.72
CA THR A 58 26.33 2.98 -3.11
C THR A 58 25.37 4.14 -3.35
N ALA A 59 25.94 5.31 -3.65
CA ALA A 59 25.18 6.45 -4.16
C ALA A 59 24.37 6.04 -5.41
N ALA A 60 23.06 6.32 -5.37
CA ALA A 60 22.16 6.52 -6.51
C ALA A 60 22.47 5.71 -7.77
N GLY A 61 22.34 4.38 -7.71
CA GLY A 61 22.14 3.57 -8.90
C GLY A 61 20.74 3.83 -9.44
N VAL A 62 20.66 4.49 -10.59
CA VAL A 62 19.48 4.61 -11.46
C VAL A 62 18.66 3.31 -11.44
N PRO A 63 17.32 3.34 -11.30
CA PRO A 63 16.53 2.13 -11.40
C PRO A 63 16.66 1.57 -12.82
N SER A 64 17.45 0.51 -12.96
CA SER A 64 17.40 -0.34 -14.14
C SER A 64 16.12 -1.15 -14.04
N ASP A 65 15.22 -0.84 -14.96
CA ASP A 65 14.07 -1.64 -15.35
C ASP A 65 14.44 -3.14 -15.40
N ALA A 66 13.76 -3.97 -14.62
CA ALA A 66 13.52 -5.39 -14.92
C ALA A 66 12.66 -6.08 -13.85
N ALA A 67 11.54 -6.62 -14.37
CA ALA A 67 10.88 -7.85 -13.96
C ALA A 67 9.93 -7.82 -12.75
N THR A 68 8.67 -7.51 -13.07
CA THR A 68 7.47 -8.24 -12.60
C THR A 68 7.79 -9.68 -12.20
N GLN A 69 7.59 -10.01 -10.94
CA GLN A 69 7.31 -11.36 -10.49
C GLN A 69 6.09 -11.33 -9.57
N GLU A 70 5.02 -11.99 -10.04
CA GLU A 70 3.77 -12.24 -9.32
C GLU A 70 4.03 -12.94 -7.96
N PRO A 71 3.36 -12.52 -6.88
CA PRO A 71 3.33 -13.30 -5.65
C PRO A 71 2.48 -14.56 -5.79
N LYS A 72 3.09 -15.73 -5.60
CA LYS A 72 2.39 -16.99 -5.31
C LYS A 72 1.70 -16.88 -3.96
N GLU A 73 0.37 -16.84 -3.98
CA GLU A 73 -0.46 -16.90 -2.77
C GLU A 73 -0.46 -18.31 -2.17
N GLN A 74 0.04 -18.41 -0.93
CA GLN A 74 -0.02 -19.60 -0.11
C GLN A 74 -1.42 -19.72 0.51
N SER A 75 -2.15 -20.74 0.10
CA SER A 75 -3.51 -21.07 0.54
C SER A 75 -3.59 -21.31 2.06
N VAL A 76 -4.50 -20.58 2.72
CA VAL A 76 -5.11 -20.93 4.01
C VAL A 76 -6.62 -20.98 3.82
N PRO A 77 -7.33 -22.02 4.28
CA PRO A 77 -8.73 -22.22 3.92
C PRO A 77 -9.66 -21.37 4.79
N PRO A 78 -10.66 -20.68 4.22
CA PRO A 78 -11.77 -20.13 4.98
C PRO A 78 -12.92 -21.14 5.05
N VAL A 79 -13.52 -21.17 6.24
CA VAL A 79 -14.67 -21.96 6.64
C VAL A 79 -15.93 -21.50 5.89
N THR A 80 -16.74 -22.45 5.43
CA THR A 80 -18.02 -22.22 4.76
C THR A 80 -19.06 -21.58 5.69
N PRO A 81 -19.98 -20.79 5.13
CA PRO A 81 -21.36 -21.27 5.11
C PRO A 81 -22.07 -21.04 3.76
N SER A 82 -22.57 -22.17 3.26
CA SER A 82 -23.76 -22.48 2.48
C SER A 82 -24.40 -21.47 1.53
N GLU A 83 -24.54 -21.98 0.32
CA GLU A 83 -25.31 -21.56 -0.84
C GLU A 83 -26.83 -21.45 -0.54
N ASP A 84 -27.42 -20.32 -0.94
CA ASP A 84 -28.72 -20.29 -1.61
C ASP A 84 -28.44 -19.66 -2.99
N ALA A 85 -28.25 -20.52 -3.99
CA ALA A 85 -29.28 -20.92 -4.93
C ALA A 85 -29.34 -20.02 -6.18
N VAL A 86 -28.58 -20.48 -7.17
CA VAL A 86 -28.91 -20.60 -8.60
C VAL A 86 -29.33 -19.35 -9.40
N ASP A 87 -28.36 -18.94 -10.21
CA ASP A 87 -28.40 -19.11 -11.68
C ASP A 87 -29.00 -17.97 -12.51
N ARG A 88 -28.10 -17.17 -13.09
CA ARG A 88 -28.15 -16.92 -14.53
C ARG A 88 -26.76 -16.62 -15.07
N VAL A 89 -26.05 -17.68 -15.46
CA VAL A 89 -24.92 -17.57 -16.38
C VAL A 89 -25.45 -17.34 -17.79
N VAL A 90 -25.34 -16.12 -18.33
CA VAL A 90 -25.25 -15.88 -19.78
C VAL A 90 -24.33 -14.70 -20.08
N ALA A 91 -23.12 -15.03 -20.49
CA ALA A 91 -22.33 -14.41 -21.55
C ALA A 91 -22.23 -12.88 -21.61
N ALA A 92 -21.26 -12.34 -20.89
CA ALA A 92 -20.14 -11.64 -21.51
C ALA A 92 -18.92 -11.95 -20.64
N ALA A 93 -17.78 -12.27 -21.24
CA ALA A 93 -16.50 -12.20 -20.54
C ALA A 93 -16.21 -10.72 -20.25
N GLY A 94 -16.96 -10.14 -19.31
CA GLY A 94 -16.85 -8.76 -18.90
C GLY A 94 -15.60 -8.64 -18.04
N LEU A 95 -14.65 -7.84 -18.50
CA LEU A 95 -13.52 -7.40 -17.70
C LEU A 95 -14.07 -6.75 -16.42
N SER A 96 -13.98 -7.45 -15.28
CA SER A 96 -14.31 -6.87 -13.98
C SER A 96 -13.10 -6.07 -13.50
N LEU A 97 -13.17 -4.74 -13.65
CA LEU A 97 -12.08 -3.85 -13.26
C LEU A 97 -12.35 -3.29 -11.85
N HIS A 98 -11.61 -3.81 -10.88
CA HIS A 98 -11.63 -3.32 -9.51
C HIS A 98 -10.63 -2.16 -9.38
N HIS A 99 -11.13 -0.96 -9.05
CA HIS A 99 -10.30 0.23 -8.87
C HIS A 99 -10.37 0.72 -7.43
N ASP A 100 -9.21 0.91 -6.82
CA ASP A 100 -9.07 1.61 -5.54
C ASP A 100 -8.53 3.02 -5.78
N VAL A 101 -9.33 4.05 -5.46
CA VAL A 101 -8.95 5.46 -5.66
C VAL A 101 -8.81 6.17 -4.32
N HIS A 102 -7.63 6.73 -4.05
CA HIS A 102 -7.37 7.58 -2.89
C HIS A 102 -7.37 9.05 -3.29
N ILE A 103 -8.24 9.85 -2.66
CA ILE A 103 -8.41 11.27 -2.97
C ILE A 103 -8.17 12.10 -1.72
N HIS A 104 -7.27 13.07 -1.80
CA HIS A 104 -7.12 14.10 -0.78
C HIS A 104 -8.16 15.19 -1.02
N LEU A 105 -9.07 15.34 -0.06
CA LEU A 105 -10.08 16.37 -0.11
C LEU A 105 -9.44 17.75 0.15
N PRO A 106 -9.88 18.80 -0.57
CA PRO A 106 -9.37 20.14 -0.33
C PRO A 106 -9.78 20.63 1.06
N SER A 107 -8.95 21.47 1.69
CA SER A 107 -9.19 22.04 3.03
C SER A 107 -10.25 23.15 3.04
N THR A 108 -11.32 22.98 2.26
CA THR A 108 -12.44 23.92 2.17
C THR A 108 -13.58 23.48 3.10
N SER A 109 -14.27 24.44 3.71
CA SER A 109 -15.48 24.17 4.52
C SER A 109 -16.77 24.20 3.71
N ASP A 110 -16.69 24.38 2.39
CA ASP A 110 -17.86 24.47 1.51
C ASP A 110 -18.36 23.07 1.09
N VAL A 111 -19.57 22.73 1.54
CA VAL A 111 -20.25 21.46 1.25
C VAL A 111 -20.51 21.25 -0.24
N SER A 112 -20.69 22.32 -1.01
CA SER A 112 -20.96 22.26 -2.45
C SER A 112 -19.77 21.70 -3.24
N VAL A 113 -18.54 21.99 -2.82
CA VAL A 113 -17.30 21.53 -3.45
C VAL A 113 -17.15 20.01 -3.31
N TYR A 114 -17.38 19.47 -2.12
CA TYR A 114 -17.38 18.01 -1.90
C TYR A 114 -18.42 17.31 -2.77
N THR A 115 -19.63 17.89 -2.83
CA THR A 115 -20.74 17.34 -3.62
C THR A 115 -20.41 17.32 -5.11
N ALA A 116 -19.73 18.35 -5.61
CA ALA A 116 -19.30 18.42 -7.00
C ALA A 116 -18.25 17.34 -7.33
N ILE A 117 -17.28 17.11 -6.43
CA ILE A 117 -16.24 16.09 -6.61
C ILE A 117 -16.88 14.69 -6.69
N PHE A 118 -17.74 14.32 -5.75
CA PHE A 118 -18.37 13.00 -5.76
C PHE A 118 -19.33 12.81 -6.94
N ARG A 119 -20.02 13.88 -7.36
CA ARG A 119 -20.87 13.83 -8.55
C ARG A 119 -20.05 13.60 -9.82
N ALA A 120 -18.90 14.26 -9.96
CA ALA A 120 -18.00 14.05 -11.09
C ALA A 120 -17.45 12.61 -11.12
N LEU A 121 -16.98 12.09 -9.98
CA LEU A 121 -16.48 10.71 -9.88
C LEU A 121 -17.55 9.68 -10.25
N LYS A 122 -18.78 9.86 -9.75
CA LYS A 122 -19.89 8.96 -10.08
C LYS A 122 -20.22 8.95 -11.57
N ALA A 123 -20.09 10.08 -12.25
CA ALA A 123 -20.39 10.19 -13.68
C ALA A 123 -19.32 9.48 -14.54
N GLU A 124 -18.04 9.61 -14.18
CA GLU A 124 -16.92 9.09 -14.98
C GLU A 124 -16.57 7.63 -14.69
N LEU A 125 -16.93 7.09 -13.51
CA LEU A 125 -16.62 5.70 -13.11
C LEU A 125 -17.72 4.69 -13.43
N ILE A 126 -18.90 5.13 -13.89
CA ILE A 126 -20.09 4.28 -14.11
C ILE A 126 -20.43 4.16 -15.61
N ASP A 127 -19.62 4.71 -16.50
CA ASP A 127 -19.73 4.44 -17.95
C ASP A 127 -19.07 3.10 -18.33
#